data_AF-A0A1F1G9S3-F1
#
_entry.id   AF-A0A1F1G9S3-F1
#
_cell.length_a   1.000
_cell.length_b   1.000
_cell.length_c   1.000
_cell.angle_alpha   90.00
_cell.angle_beta   90.00
_cell.angle_gamma   90.00
#
_symmetry.space_group_name_H-M   'P 1'
#
loop_
_entity.id
_entity.type
_entity.pdbx_description
1 polymer ?
#
loop_
_entity_poly.entity_id
_entity_poly.type
_entity_poly.pdbx_seq_one_letter_code
_entity_poly.pdbx_strand_id
1 'polypeptide(L)'
;MLPETPAPNLYTHFTLDPQATSNDLGVQLAAADANLEDIGYIPEDVERQEIAVAARILCEPSSRATYDQGLESGRQPTWRQLEEFAETGRWRTEASSTDASSTEASSAESFSPESQPVSVDPSPAPSQDSQRATPGNRVLMAILDYIIAAVVVSAVVSFGLSDPNAHAALVMGASSLFTVAYYLVSEVYLGATPAKLIAGYTVRDVTTHKNLTWQQSIKRNWWRVASLVPLIGPLVALVGALYVVTTIGPKNALRGQHDIMANAEVVKK
;
A
#
# COMPACT_ATOMS: atom_id res chain seq x y z
N MET A 1 9.62 1.47 26.55
CA MET A 1 11.07 1.58 26.24
C MET A 1 11.63 0.18 26.32
N LEU A 2 12.27 -0.27 25.25
CA LEU A 2 12.76 -1.63 25.14
C LEU A 2 14.02 -1.88 25.99
N PRO A 3 14.24 -3.12 26.46
CA PRO A 3 15.36 -3.45 27.33
C PRO A 3 16.73 -3.40 26.62
N GLU A 4 17.79 -3.21 27.40
CA GLU A 4 19.20 -3.33 26.93
C GLU A 4 19.64 -4.79 26.76
N THR A 5 18.72 -5.74 26.85
CA THR A 5 19.03 -7.16 26.69
C THR A 5 19.35 -7.47 25.23
N PRO A 6 20.22 -8.48 24.97
CA PRO A 6 20.47 -8.95 23.61
C PRO A 6 19.15 -9.33 22.93
N ALA A 7 18.90 -8.76 21.76
CA ALA A 7 17.72 -9.09 20.97
C ALA A 7 17.96 -10.42 20.24
N PRO A 8 17.00 -11.37 20.30
CA PRO A 8 17.06 -12.56 19.46
C PRO A 8 16.96 -12.18 17.98
N ASN A 9 17.33 -13.12 17.11
CA ASN A 9 17.10 -12.96 15.67
C ASN A 9 15.59 -12.73 15.43
N LEU A 10 15.24 -11.63 14.76
CA LEU A 10 13.84 -11.22 14.56
C LEU A 10 13.03 -12.27 13.78
N TYR A 11 13.66 -12.99 12.84
CA TYR A 11 13.00 -14.07 12.11
C TYR A 11 12.66 -15.24 13.03
N THR A 12 13.59 -15.62 13.91
CA THR A 12 13.36 -16.72 14.86
C THR A 12 12.38 -16.31 15.96
N HIS A 13 12.48 -15.09 16.49
CA HIS A 13 11.64 -14.58 17.57
C HIS A 13 10.16 -14.54 17.18
N PHE A 14 9.86 -14.06 15.97
CA PHE A 14 8.48 -13.96 15.46
C PHE A 14 8.05 -15.14 14.59
N THR A 15 8.86 -16.21 14.51
CA THR A 15 8.58 -17.40 13.68
C THR A 15 8.30 -17.03 12.21
N LEU A 16 9.12 -16.13 11.65
CA LEU A 16 9.00 -15.62 10.29
C LEU A 16 9.92 -16.39 9.34
N ASP A 17 9.50 -16.52 8.07
CA ASP A 17 10.32 -17.09 7.01
C ASP A 17 11.34 -16.04 6.48
N PRO A 18 12.67 -16.24 6.63
CA PRO A 18 13.67 -15.30 6.13
C PRO A 18 13.69 -15.17 4.60
N GLN A 19 13.08 -16.08 3.85
CA GLN A 19 12.97 -16.02 2.40
C GLN A 19 11.69 -15.30 1.93
N ALA A 20 10.77 -14.98 2.84
CA ALA A 20 9.54 -14.27 2.51
C ALA A 20 9.83 -12.82 2.08
N THR A 21 8.94 -12.22 1.28
CA THR A 21 9.11 -10.81 0.89
C THR A 21 8.83 -9.89 2.08
N SER A 22 9.41 -8.68 2.11
CA SER A 22 9.15 -7.70 3.19
C SER A 22 7.67 -7.38 3.36
N ASN A 23 6.88 -7.46 2.29
CA ASN A 23 5.44 -7.31 2.35
C ASN A 23 4.75 -8.48 3.06
N ASP A 24 5.18 -9.72 2.78
CA ASP A 24 4.62 -10.92 3.43
C ASP A 24 5.01 -10.97 4.91
N LEU A 25 6.23 -10.55 5.25
CA LEU A 25 6.68 -10.36 6.64
C LEU A 25 5.83 -9.30 7.35
N GLY A 26 5.51 -8.21 6.66
CA GLY A 26 4.63 -7.17 7.22
C GLY A 26 3.22 -7.66 7.50
N VAL A 27 2.65 -8.51 6.65
CA VAL A 27 1.34 -9.14 6.91
C VAL A 27 1.41 -10.06 8.14
N GLN A 28 2.46 -10.86 8.26
CA GLN A 28 2.65 -11.76 9.41
C GLN A 28 2.82 -11.00 10.72
N LEU A 29 3.63 -9.93 10.71
CA LEU A 29 3.84 -9.07 11.88
C LEU A 29 2.57 -8.29 12.24
N ALA A 30 1.81 -7.80 11.27
CA ALA A 30 0.53 -7.14 11.53
C ALA A 30 -0.52 -8.12 12.09
N ALA A 31 -0.52 -9.38 11.63
CA ALA A 31 -1.38 -10.41 12.20
C ALA A 31 -0.98 -10.77 13.64
N ALA A 32 0.32 -10.83 13.93
CA ALA A 32 0.83 -11.04 15.28
C ALA A 32 0.47 -9.87 16.21
N ASP A 33 0.58 -8.62 15.75
CA ASP A 33 0.17 -7.43 16.50
C ASP A 33 -1.32 -7.43 16.82
N ALA A 34 -2.16 -7.73 15.82
CA ALA A 34 -3.61 -7.82 15.99
C ALA A 34 -4.02 -8.91 17.00
N ASN A 35 -3.28 -10.03 17.04
CA ASN A 35 -3.50 -11.08 18.03
C ASN A 35 -3.13 -10.64 19.46
N LEU A 36 -2.08 -9.84 19.63
CA LEU A 36 -1.74 -9.26 20.93
C LEU A 36 -2.80 -8.27 21.39
N GLU A 37 -3.31 -7.43 20.48
CA GLU A 37 -4.40 -6.49 20.77
C GLU A 37 -5.68 -7.22 21.22
N ASP A 38 -6.04 -8.33 20.56
CA ASP A 38 -7.22 -9.15 20.92
C ASP A 38 -7.09 -9.80 22.31
N ILE A 39 -5.86 -10.15 22.73
CA ILE A 39 -5.56 -10.73 24.05
C ILE A 39 -5.48 -9.64 25.15
N GLY A 40 -5.59 -8.36 24.78
CA GLY A 40 -5.68 -7.22 25.70
C GLY A 40 -4.34 -6.52 25.99
N TYR A 41 -3.31 -6.77 25.18
CA TYR A 41 -2.06 -6.02 25.27
C TYR A 41 -2.22 -4.61 24.70
N ILE A 42 -1.67 -3.62 25.41
CA ILE A 42 -1.71 -2.21 25.02
C ILE A 42 -0.42 -1.83 24.25
N PRO A 43 -0.45 -0.79 23.39
CA PRO A 43 0.73 -0.38 22.60
C PRO A 43 1.99 -0.11 23.42
N GLU A 44 1.85 0.23 24.70
CA GLU A 44 2.95 0.52 25.62
C GLU A 44 3.63 -0.74 26.17
N ASP A 45 3.02 -1.91 26.01
CA ASP A 45 3.58 -3.19 26.45
C ASP A 45 4.81 -3.55 25.62
N VAL A 46 5.76 -4.24 26.26
CA VAL A 46 7.06 -4.57 25.68
C VAL A 46 6.88 -5.42 24.42
N GLU A 47 5.97 -6.38 24.45
CA GLU A 47 5.70 -7.31 23.36
C GLU A 47 5.20 -6.60 22.10
N ARG A 48 4.35 -5.58 22.27
CA ARG A 48 3.86 -4.77 21.13
C ARG A 48 4.92 -3.81 20.62
N GLN A 49 5.79 -3.28 21.51
CA GLN A 49 6.95 -2.47 21.10
C GLN A 49 7.97 -3.30 20.30
N GLU A 50 8.22 -4.55 20.69
CA GLU A 50 9.10 -5.47 19.96
C GLU A 50 8.60 -5.73 18.54
N ILE A 51 7.29 -6.01 18.37
CA ILE A 51 6.67 -6.17 17.04
C ILE A 51 6.77 -4.89 16.23
N ALA A 52 6.54 -3.73 16.84
CA ALA A 52 6.61 -2.44 16.14
C ALA A 52 8.02 -2.16 15.60
N VAL A 53 9.06 -2.45 16.39
CA VAL A 53 10.46 -2.33 15.94
C VAL A 53 10.77 -3.33 14.84
N ALA A 54 10.36 -4.59 14.99
CA ALA A 54 10.55 -5.61 13.96
C ALA A 54 9.85 -5.25 12.64
N ALA A 55 8.64 -4.70 12.70
CA ALA A 55 7.89 -4.25 11.54
C ALA A 55 8.62 -3.09 10.83
N ARG A 56 9.14 -2.11 11.56
CA ARG A 56 9.91 -1.00 10.95
C ARG A 56 11.17 -1.48 10.23
N ILE A 57 11.82 -2.52 10.75
CA ILE A 57 13.03 -3.08 10.15
C ILE A 57 12.73 -4.00 8.97
N LEU A 58 11.85 -4.99 9.17
CA LEU A 58 11.65 -6.08 8.21
C LEU A 58 10.70 -5.71 7.06
N CYS A 59 9.75 -4.79 7.29
CA CYS A 59 8.82 -4.34 6.25
C CYS A 59 9.46 -3.40 5.23
N GLU A 60 10.56 -2.73 5.59
CA GLU A 60 11.31 -1.83 4.71
C GLU A 60 12.49 -2.59 4.07
N PRO A 61 12.51 -2.81 2.73
CA PRO A 61 13.52 -3.64 2.08
C PRO A 61 14.96 -3.16 2.30
N SER A 62 15.17 -1.85 2.34
CA SER A 62 16.49 -1.24 2.54
C SER A 62 17.03 -1.45 3.97
N SER A 63 16.17 -1.27 4.97
CA SER A 63 16.45 -1.56 6.38
C SER A 63 16.68 -3.05 6.60
N ARG A 64 15.86 -3.90 5.99
CA ARG A 64 16.00 -5.36 6.07
C ARG A 64 17.33 -5.83 5.49
N ALA A 65 17.74 -5.36 4.31
CA ALA A 65 19.02 -5.75 3.72
C ALA A 65 20.20 -5.38 4.62
N THR A 66 20.12 -4.21 5.28
CA THR A 66 21.14 -3.77 6.24
C THR A 66 21.10 -4.60 7.54
N TYR A 67 19.90 -5.02 7.96
CA TYR A 67 19.72 -5.93 9.10
C TYR A 67 20.31 -7.31 8.83
N ASP A 68 19.99 -7.89 7.67
CA ASP A 68 20.47 -9.20 7.22
C ASP A 68 21.99 -9.22 7.08
N GLN A 69 22.59 -8.16 6.51
CA GLN A 69 24.04 -7.98 6.46
C GLN A 69 24.66 -7.94 7.87
N GLY A 70 23.97 -7.31 8.84
CA GLY A 70 24.37 -7.31 10.25
C GLY A 70 24.40 -8.72 10.85
N LEU A 71 23.37 -9.53 10.57
CA LEU A 71 23.31 -10.92 10.99
C LEU A 71 24.42 -11.77 10.35
N GLU A 72 24.68 -11.61 9.06
CA GLU A 72 25.77 -12.29 8.34
C GLU A 72 27.16 -11.95 8.92
N SER A 73 27.33 -10.73 9.41
CA SER A 73 28.55 -10.30 10.10
C SER A 73 28.69 -10.84 11.53
N GLY A 74 27.71 -11.60 12.03
CA GLY A 74 27.70 -12.18 13.37
C GLY A 74 27.33 -11.20 14.49
N ARG A 75 26.72 -10.06 14.16
CA ARG A 75 26.33 -9.04 15.13
C ARG A 75 25.12 -9.50 15.96
N GLN A 76 25.18 -9.30 17.28
CA GLN A 76 24.07 -9.53 18.21
C GLN A 76 23.63 -8.19 18.83
N PRO A 77 22.71 -7.46 18.19
CA PRO A 77 22.24 -6.16 18.69
C PRO A 77 21.34 -6.33 19.92
N THR A 78 21.25 -5.30 20.76
CA THR A 78 20.23 -5.23 21.83
C THR A 78 18.92 -4.69 21.28
N TRP A 79 17.80 -4.87 22.01
CA TRP A 79 16.51 -4.34 21.55
C TRP A 79 16.51 -2.81 21.40
N ARG A 80 17.18 -2.09 22.31
CA ARG A 80 17.40 -0.65 22.15
C ARG A 80 18.18 -0.29 20.89
N GLN A 81 19.24 -1.04 20.58
CA GLN A 81 20.00 -0.80 19.35
C GLN A 81 19.16 -1.06 18.09
N LEU A 82 18.25 -2.02 18.14
CA LEU A 82 17.28 -2.26 17.06
C LEU A 82 16.26 -1.14 16.93
N GLU A 83 15.78 -0.58 18.04
CA GLU A 83 14.87 0.59 18.03
C GLU A 83 15.54 1.81 17.36
N GLU A 84 16.76 2.14 17.77
CA GLU A 84 17.53 3.23 17.17
C GLU A 84 17.86 2.95 15.69
N PHE A 85 18.15 1.70 15.34
CA PHE A 85 18.35 1.27 13.97
C PHE A 85 17.05 1.41 13.15
N ALA A 86 15.89 1.10 13.72
CA ALA A 86 14.58 1.26 13.07
C ALA A 86 14.19 2.73 12.84
N GLU A 87 14.82 3.67 13.53
CA GLU A 87 14.68 5.11 13.32
C GLU A 87 15.68 5.67 12.31
N THR A 88 16.93 5.23 12.39
CA THR A 88 18.05 5.82 11.64
C THR A 88 18.40 5.07 10.36
N GLY A 89 17.99 3.80 10.24
CA GLY A 89 18.35 2.89 9.15
C GLY A 89 19.84 2.54 9.10
N ARG A 90 20.61 2.90 10.14
CA ARG A 90 22.07 2.74 10.16
C ARG A 90 22.50 2.08 11.45
N TRP A 91 23.36 1.09 11.33
CA TRP A 91 24.00 0.53 12.51
C TRP A 91 24.92 1.56 13.15
N ARG A 92 24.82 1.72 14.47
CA ARG A 92 25.81 2.50 15.22
C ARG A 92 27.20 1.87 14.99
N THR A 93 28.10 2.64 14.40
CA THR A 93 29.52 2.27 14.32
C THR A 93 30.12 2.49 15.72
N GLU A 94 30.83 1.52 16.27
CA GLU A 94 31.36 1.50 17.65
C GLU A 94 32.41 2.59 17.97
N ALA A 95 32.54 3.64 17.15
CA ALA A 95 33.55 4.68 17.29
C ALA A 95 33.05 5.97 17.98
N SER A 96 31.86 5.97 18.58
CA SER A 96 31.32 7.18 19.24
C SER A 96 30.63 6.88 20.56
N SER A 97 31.38 6.27 21.47
CA SER A 97 31.17 6.44 22.91
C SER A 97 32.40 7.18 23.45
N THR A 98 32.32 8.50 23.57
CA THR A 98 32.80 9.32 24.70
C THR A 98 32.58 10.81 24.41
N ASP A 99 31.84 11.43 25.32
CA ASP A 99 31.77 12.84 25.72
C ASP A 99 31.27 13.98 24.80
N ALA A 100 30.23 14.61 25.35
CA ALA A 100 29.84 16.01 25.40
C ALA A 100 30.82 17.10 24.89
N SER A 101 30.17 18.13 24.33
CA SER A 101 30.56 19.54 24.30
C SER A 101 31.50 20.02 23.18
N SER A 102 30.91 20.87 22.33
CA SER A 102 31.47 22.13 21.79
C SER A 102 32.79 22.14 21.01
N THR A 103 32.70 22.82 19.85
CA THR A 103 33.70 23.78 19.30
C THR A 103 34.45 23.36 18.02
N GLU A 104 34.14 24.14 16.99
CA GLU A 104 34.95 24.70 15.90
C GLU A 104 36.22 24.01 15.35
N ALA A 105 36.27 24.09 14.02
CA ALA A 105 37.38 24.46 13.14
C ALA A 105 38.38 23.39 12.64
N SER A 106 38.46 23.39 11.30
CA SER A 106 39.68 23.53 10.49
C SER A 106 40.08 22.33 9.62
N SER A 107 39.89 22.53 8.32
CA SER A 107 40.87 22.38 7.22
C SER A 107 42.02 21.38 7.35
N ALA A 108 42.10 20.44 6.41
CA ALA A 108 43.28 20.24 5.55
C ALA A 108 42.97 19.29 4.38
N GLU A 109 43.34 19.72 3.18
CA GLU A 109 43.40 18.98 1.92
C GLU A 109 44.32 17.74 2.00
N SER A 110 44.10 16.70 1.19
CA SER A 110 44.87 16.48 -0.05
C SER A 110 44.63 15.10 -0.69
N PHE A 111 44.82 15.09 -2.02
CA PHE A 111 45.18 13.97 -2.90
C PHE A 111 44.10 13.02 -3.47
N SER A 112 43.76 13.26 -4.75
CA SER A 112 43.24 12.27 -5.72
C SER A 112 44.38 11.35 -6.21
N PRO A 113 44.06 10.19 -6.82
CA PRO A 113 44.03 10.19 -8.29
C PRO A 113 42.85 9.41 -8.88
N GLU A 114 42.21 10.09 -9.83
CA GLU A 114 41.55 9.62 -11.04
C GLU A 114 41.60 8.11 -11.34
N SER A 115 40.44 7.47 -11.25
CA SER A 115 40.11 6.26 -12.02
C SER A 115 38.69 6.41 -12.54
N GLN A 116 38.58 6.82 -13.81
CA GLN A 116 37.33 6.84 -14.56
C GLN A 116 36.78 5.41 -14.72
N PRO A 117 35.48 5.18 -14.48
CA PRO A 117 34.75 4.17 -15.20
C PRO A 117 33.76 4.86 -16.15
N VAL A 118 34.02 4.66 -17.44
CA VAL A 118 33.09 4.61 -18.57
C VAL A 118 31.64 5.02 -18.22
N SER A 119 31.25 6.21 -18.66
CA SER A 119 29.86 6.66 -18.72
C SER A 119 29.05 5.71 -19.62
N VAL A 120 28.49 4.67 -19.01
CA VAL A 120 27.33 3.98 -19.56
C VAL A 120 26.17 4.94 -19.41
N ASP A 121 25.75 5.50 -20.53
CA ASP A 121 24.55 6.31 -20.68
C ASP A 121 23.38 5.62 -19.96
N PRO A 122 22.86 6.14 -18.84
CA PRO A 122 21.64 5.62 -18.28
C PRO A 122 20.53 6.00 -19.24
N SER A 123 20.08 5.00 -20.00
CA SER A 123 18.76 4.97 -20.63
C SER A 123 17.77 5.76 -19.76
N PRO A 124 17.02 6.72 -20.32
CA PRO A 124 16.26 7.67 -19.52
C PRO A 124 15.31 6.90 -18.61
N ALA A 125 15.57 6.96 -17.31
CA ALA A 125 14.60 6.54 -16.31
C ALA A 125 13.29 7.27 -16.63
N PRO A 126 12.15 6.56 -16.74
CA PRO A 126 10.88 7.21 -17.06
C PRO A 126 10.59 8.23 -15.97
N SER A 127 10.51 9.47 -16.42
CA SER A 127 10.33 10.68 -15.63
C SER A 127 8.99 10.70 -14.89
N GLN A 128 9.08 11.16 -13.64
CA GLN A 128 8.03 11.73 -12.76
C GLN A 128 7.15 10.76 -11.96
N ASP A 129 7.59 10.55 -10.71
CA ASP A 129 6.89 10.04 -9.54
C ASP A 129 5.57 10.78 -9.24
N SER A 130 4.50 10.45 -9.96
CA SER A 130 3.16 10.72 -9.46
C SER A 130 2.86 9.68 -8.36
N GLN A 131 2.80 10.12 -7.10
CA GLN A 131 2.59 9.27 -5.93
C GLN A 131 1.39 8.33 -6.16
N ARG A 132 1.66 7.03 -6.20
CA ARG A 132 0.66 5.99 -6.46
C ARG A 132 -0.14 5.71 -5.20
N ALA A 133 -1.45 5.48 -5.36
CA ALA A 133 -2.32 5.22 -4.22
C ALA A 133 -2.00 3.86 -3.56
N THR A 134 -1.84 3.84 -2.25
CA THR A 134 -1.67 2.62 -1.44
C THR A 134 -2.95 1.76 -1.48
N PRO A 135 -2.85 0.44 -1.18
CA PRO A 135 -4.02 -0.44 -1.13
C PRO A 135 -5.13 0.10 -0.22
N GLY A 136 -4.77 0.55 1.00
CA GLY A 136 -5.72 1.09 1.98
C GLY A 136 -6.46 2.32 1.47
N ASN A 137 -5.74 3.29 0.89
CA ASN A 137 -6.37 4.49 0.33
C ASN A 137 -7.33 4.13 -0.82
N ARG A 138 -6.98 3.15 -1.65
CA ARG A 138 -7.83 2.68 -2.74
C ARG A 138 -9.12 2.03 -2.24
N VAL A 139 -9.04 1.21 -1.19
CA VAL A 139 -10.20 0.58 -0.56
C VAL A 139 -11.10 1.65 0.08
N LEU A 140 -10.52 2.58 0.84
CA LEU A 140 -11.27 3.67 1.47
C LEU A 140 -12.04 4.49 0.42
N MET A 141 -11.37 4.91 -0.66
CA MET A 141 -12.02 5.63 -1.76
C MET A 141 -13.11 4.79 -2.44
N ALA A 142 -12.90 3.48 -2.61
CA ALA A 142 -13.91 2.60 -3.19
C ALA A 142 -15.16 2.45 -2.30
N ILE A 143 -14.99 2.44 -0.98
CA ILE A 143 -16.11 2.44 -0.01
C ILE A 143 -16.86 3.77 -0.07
N LEU A 144 -16.14 4.90 -0.06
CA LEU A 144 -16.75 6.23 -0.17
C LEU A 144 -17.54 6.37 -1.48
N ASP A 145 -16.99 5.92 -2.60
CA ASP A 145 -17.70 5.92 -3.88
C ASP A 145 -18.95 5.03 -3.87
N TYR A 146 -18.92 3.90 -3.17
CA TYR A 146 -20.11 3.05 -3.01
C TYR A 146 -21.20 3.78 -2.22
N ILE A 147 -20.84 4.48 -1.15
CA ILE A 147 -21.79 5.30 -0.37
C ILE A 147 -22.37 6.42 -1.24
N ILE A 148 -21.54 7.15 -1.99
CA ILE A 148 -21.98 8.21 -2.89
C ILE A 148 -22.98 7.64 -3.92
N ALA A 149 -22.61 6.55 -4.60
CA ALA A 149 -23.49 5.90 -5.57
C ALA A 149 -24.82 5.44 -4.92
N ALA A 150 -24.77 4.85 -3.72
CA ALA A 150 -25.95 4.39 -2.99
C ALA A 150 -26.89 5.54 -2.59
N VAL A 151 -26.35 6.68 -2.16
CA VAL A 151 -27.13 7.89 -1.87
C VAL A 151 -27.84 8.39 -3.12
N VAL A 152 -27.14 8.46 -4.25
CA VAL A 152 -27.73 8.90 -5.53
C VAL A 152 -28.85 7.95 -5.98
N VAL A 153 -28.59 6.65 -5.96
CA VAL A 153 -29.61 5.64 -6.28
C VAL A 153 -30.82 5.75 -5.37
N SER A 154 -30.59 5.85 -4.05
CA SER A 154 -31.68 5.95 -3.07
C SER A 154 -32.53 7.19 -3.30
N ALA A 155 -31.91 8.35 -3.57
CA ALA A 155 -32.63 9.57 -3.89
C ALA A 155 -33.51 9.42 -5.14
N VAL A 156 -32.97 8.80 -6.21
CA VAL A 156 -33.72 8.55 -7.46
C VAL A 156 -34.90 7.60 -7.22
N VAL A 157 -34.69 6.52 -6.48
CA VAL A 157 -35.74 5.54 -6.15
C VAL A 157 -36.83 6.18 -5.30
N SER A 158 -36.46 6.94 -4.27
CA SER A 158 -37.41 7.60 -3.37
C SER A 158 -38.26 8.67 -4.05
N PHE A 159 -37.74 9.36 -5.06
CA PHE A 159 -38.48 10.39 -5.80
C PHE A 159 -39.26 9.84 -7.00
N GLY A 160 -38.79 8.73 -7.59
CA GLY A 160 -39.27 8.23 -8.88
C GLY A 160 -40.33 7.12 -8.82
N LEU A 161 -40.50 6.44 -7.67
CA LEU A 161 -41.35 5.24 -7.58
C LEU A 161 -42.34 5.32 -6.42
N SER A 162 -43.62 5.24 -6.77
CA SER A 162 -44.75 5.29 -5.82
C SER A 162 -44.94 4.00 -5.00
N ASP A 163 -44.43 2.86 -5.48
CA ASP A 163 -44.39 1.58 -4.74
C ASP A 163 -43.12 0.78 -5.08
N PRO A 164 -42.06 0.89 -4.25
CA PRO A 164 -40.80 0.18 -4.48
C PRO A 164 -40.92 -1.35 -4.38
N ASN A 165 -41.90 -1.86 -3.63
CA ASN A 165 -42.04 -3.29 -3.36
C ASN A 165 -42.70 -4.02 -4.54
N ALA A 166 -43.62 -3.37 -5.25
CA ALA A 166 -44.21 -3.89 -6.48
C ALA A 166 -43.19 -4.03 -7.63
N HIS A 167 -42.08 -3.28 -7.56
CA HIS A 167 -41.06 -3.20 -8.61
C HIS A 167 -39.67 -3.61 -8.13
N ALA A 168 -39.56 -4.38 -7.04
CA ALA A 168 -38.29 -4.68 -6.38
C ALA A 168 -37.21 -5.22 -7.34
N ALA A 169 -37.55 -6.14 -8.24
CA ALA A 169 -36.60 -6.67 -9.22
C ALA A 169 -36.10 -5.61 -10.22
N LEU A 170 -36.98 -4.72 -10.69
CA LEU A 170 -36.62 -3.61 -11.57
C LEU A 170 -35.77 -2.60 -10.84
N VAL A 171 -36.13 -2.25 -9.61
CA VAL A 171 -35.36 -1.32 -8.74
C VAL A 171 -33.96 -1.88 -8.52
N MET A 172 -33.82 -3.16 -8.17
CA MET A 172 -32.52 -3.81 -7.99
C MET A 172 -31.70 -3.80 -9.28
N GLY A 173 -32.29 -4.15 -10.43
CA GLY A 173 -31.60 -4.17 -11.72
C GLY A 173 -31.18 -2.76 -12.19
N ALA A 174 -32.05 -1.77 -12.03
CA ALA A 174 -31.74 -0.39 -12.36
C ALA A 174 -30.64 0.18 -11.44
N SER A 175 -30.68 -0.16 -10.15
CA SER A 175 -29.68 0.25 -9.16
C SER A 175 -28.31 -0.35 -9.46
N SER A 176 -28.23 -1.64 -9.82
CA SER A 176 -26.97 -2.28 -10.19
C SER A 176 -26.42 -1.71 -11.49
N LEU A 177 -27.27 -1.50 -12.51
CA LEU A 177 -26.89 -0.87 -13.77
C LEU A 177 -26.36 0.55 -13.56
N PHE A 178 -27.07 1.36 -12.76
CA PHE A 178 -26.63 2.70 -12.41
C PHE A 178 -25.28 2.68 -11.72
N THR A 179 -25.11 1.79 -10.72
CA THR A 179 -23.85 1.69 -9.97
C THR A 179 -22.70 1.35 -10.92
N VAL A 180 -22.86 0.38 -11.81
CA VAL A 180 -21.80 0.05 -12.80
C VAL A 180 -21.53 1.24 -13.73
N ALA A 181 -22.59 1.87 -14.25
CA ALA A 181 -22.45 3.04 -15.12
C ALA A 181 -21.73 4.20 -14.43
N TYR A 182 -21.99 4.45 -13.15
CA TYR A 182 -21.32 5.45 -12.32
C TYR A 182 -19.80 5.29 -12.36
N TYR A 183 -19.28 4.06 -12.16
CA TYR A 183 -17.84 3.81 -12.21
C TYR A 183 -17.27 3.98 -13.62
N LEU A 184 -17.94 3.43 -14.64
CA LEU A 184 -17.44 3.47 -16.01
C LEU A 184 -17.42 4.89 -16.57
N VAL A 185 -18.53 5.62 -16.44
CA VAL A 185 -18.66 7.00 -16.94
C VAL A 185 -17.67 7.93 -16.23
N SER A 186 -17.55 7.82 -14.90
CA SER A 186 -16.65 8.68 -14.14
C SER A 186 -15.18 8.51 -14.57
N GLU A 187 -14.76 7.28 -14.85
CA GLU A 187 -13.37 7.03 -15.26
C GLU A 187 -13.07 7.47 -16.68
N VAL A 188 -14.02 7.31 -17.61
CA VAL A 188 -13.84 7.69 -19.01
C VAL A 188 -13.86 9.22 -19.16
N TYR A 189 -14.83 9.89 -18.52
CA TYR A 189 -15.04 11.32 -18.72
C TYR A 189 -14.34 12.20 -17.68
N LEU A 190 -14.41 11.83 -16.40
CA LEU A 190 -13.84 12.64 -15.31
C LEU A 190 -12.40 12.24 -14.99
N GLY A 191 -11.95 11.09 -15.52
CA GLY A 191 -10.64 10.51 -15.24
C GLY A 191 -10.58 9.78 -13.90
N ALA A 192 -11.59 9.85 -13.04
CA ALA A 192 -11.66 9.09 -11.80
C ALA A 192 -13.08 9.14 -11.24
N THR A 193 -13.35 8.26 -10.29
CA THR A 193 -14.60 8.30 -9.53
C THR A 193 -14.63 9.51 -8.58
N PRO A 194 -15.82 10.07 -8.27
CA PRO A 194 -15.96 11.24 -7.41
C PRO A 194 -15.15 11.21 -6.11
N ALA A 195 -15.16 10.12 -5.33
CA ALA A 195 -14.38 10.08 -4.09
C ALA A 195 -12.86 10.16 -4.36
N LYS A 196 -12.40 9.53 -5.44
CA LYS A 196 -10.99 9.63 -5.88
C LYS A 196 -10.63 11.04 -6.31
N LEU A 197 -11.50 11.71 -7.06
CA LEU A 197 -11.30 13.10 -7.47
C LEU A 197 -11.20 14.04 -6.27
N ILE A 198 -12.10 13.89 -5.29
CA ILE A 198 -12.07 14.65 -4.03
C ILE A 198 -10.76 14.41 -3.28
N ALA A 199 -10.28 13.16 -3.26
CA ALA A 199 -9.00 12.79 -2.65
C ALA A 199 -7.77 13.16 -3.49
N GLY A 200 -7.93 13.84 -4.63
CA GLY A 200 -6.84 14.30 -5.49
C GLY A 200 -6.22 13.20 -6.35
N TYR A 201 -6.91 12.08 -6.59
CA TYR A 201 -6.44 10.99 -7.42
C TYR A 201 -7.09 11.00 -8.80
N THR A 202 -6.33 10.52 -9.78
CA THR A 202 -6.79 10.27 -11.15
C THR A 202 -6.48 8.85 -11.55
N VAL A 203 -7.34 8.31 -12.39
CA VAL A 203 -7.15 7.06 -13.11
C VAL A 203 -6.79 7.39 -14.55
N ARG A 204 -5.65 6.90 -15.00
CA ARG A 204 -5.19 7.11 -16.38
C ARG A 204 -4.58 5.84 -16.95
N ASP A 205 -4.51 5.78 -18.26
CA ASP A 205 -3.73 4.77 -18.96
C ASP A 205 -2.23 5.02 -18.70
N VAL A 206 -1.49 3.95 -18.43
CA VAL A 206 -0.06 4.02 -18.03
C VAL A 206 0.82 4.55 -19.15
N THR A 207 0.47 4.28 -20.40
CA THR A 207 1.30 4.60 -21.57
C THR A 207 0.99 5.98 -22.12
N THR A 208 -0.29 6.33 -22.18
CA THR A 208 -0.78 7.58 -22.81
C THR A 208 -1.03 8.69 -21.79
N HIS A 209 -1.12 8.37 -20.50
CA HIS A 209 -1.51 9.26 -19.40
C HIS A 209 -2.86 9.97 -19.59
N LYS A 210 -3.68 9.51 -20.54
CA LYS A 210 -5.04 9.99 -20.78
C LYS A 210 -6.05 9.22 -19.94
N ASN A 211 -7.27 9.75 -19.84
CA ASN A 211 -8.40 9.02 -19.26
C ASN A 211 -8.59 7.67 -19.98
N LEU A 212 -9.18 6.72 -19.27
CA LEU A 212 -9.40 5.38 -19.80
C LEU A 212 -10.42 5.39 -20.94
N THR A 213 -10.20 4.52 -21.92
CA THR A 213 -11.25 4.17 -22.89
C THR A 213 -12.33 3.31 -22.22
N TRP A 214 -13.52 3.23 -22.84
CA TRP A 214 -14.60 2.34 -22.39
C TRP A 214 -14.16 0.90 -22.18
N GLN A 215 -13.37 0.37 -23.13
CA GLN A 215 -12.87 -1.00 -23.04
C GLN A 215 -11.95 -1.20 -21.83
N GLN A 216 -11.08 -0.23 -21.55
CA GLN A 216 -10.18 -0.29 -20.40
C GLN A 216 -10.93 -0.15 -19.08
N SER A 217 -11.90 0.76 -18.99
CA SER A 217 -12.70 0.92 -17.77
C SER A 217 -13.56 -0.31 -17.48
N ILE A 218 -14.14 -0.95 -18.50
CA ILE A 218 -14.88 -2.23 -18.35
C ILE A 218 -13.97 -3.33 -17.85
N LYS A 219 -12.77 -3.50 -18.44
CA LYS A 219 -11.78 -4.48 -17.96
C LYS A 219 -11.41 -4.19 -16.50
N ARG A 220 -11.12 -2.94 -16.15
CA ARG A 220 -10.73 -2.58 -14.78
C ARG A 220 -11.84 -2.81 -13.76
N ASN A 221 -13.10 -2.66 -14.17
CA ASN A 221 -14.28 -2.84 -13.34
C ASN A 221 -15.01 -4.16 -13.64
N TRP A 222 -14.33 -5.18 -14.17
CA TRP A 222 -14.98 -6.44 -14.61
C TRP A 222 -15.81 -7.09 -13.50
N TRP A 223 -15.33 -7.04 -12.25
CA TRP A 223 -16.03 -7.62 -11.10
C TRP A 223 -17.29 -6.82 -10.74
N ARG A 224 -17.30 -5.50 -10.97
CA ARG A 224 -18.52 -4.68 -10.85
C ARG A 224 -19.49 -4.98 -11.99
N VAL A 225 -19.00 -5.15 -13.22
CA VAL A 225 -19.84 -5.53 -14.37
C VAL A 225 -20.48 -6.91 -14.15
N ALA A 226 -19.76 -7.84 -13.53
CA ALA A 226 -20.30 -9.14 -13.16
C ALA A 226 -21.50 -9.04 -12.20
N SER A 227 -21.61 -7.98 -11.38
CA SER A 227 -22.71 -7.77 -10.45
C SER A 227 -24.06 -7.48 -11.13
N LEU A 228 -24.06 -7.19 -12.44
CA LEU A 228 -25.28 -7.02 -13.23
C LEU A 228 -26.07 -8.33 -13.37
N VAL A 229 -25.40 -9.48 -13.25
CA VAL A 229 -26.06 -10.80 -13.29
C VAL A 229 -26.78 -11.02 -11.95
N PRO A 230 -28.11 -11.16 -11.93
CA PRO A 230 -28.84 -11.39 -10.69
C PRO A 230 -28.37 -12.66 -9.96
N LEU A 231 -28.50 -12.67 -8.63
CA LEU A 231 -28.17 -13.79 -7.73
C LEU A 231 -26.65 -14.11 -7.64
N ILE A 232 -26.03 -14.52 -8.75
CA ILE A 232 -24.63 -14.99 -8.79
C ILE A 232 -23.65 -13.81 -8.93
N GLY A 233 -24.04 -12.77 -9.66
CA GLY A 233 -23.18 -11.62 -9.94
C GLY A 233 -22.65 -10.92 -8.69
N PRO A 234 -23.48 -10.59 -7.69
CA PRO A 234 -23.01 -9.98 -6.44
C PRO A 234 -21.97 -10.82 -5.69
N LEU A 235 -22.09 -12.15 -5.71
CA LEU A 235 -21.10 -13.04 -5.10
C LEU A 235 -19.77 -13.00 -5.85
N VAL A 236 -19.82 -13.06 -7.18
CA VAL A 236 -18.64 -12.92 -8.04
C VAL A 236 -17.98 -11.56 -7.85
N ALA A 237 -18.79 -10.49 -7.74
CA ALA A 237 -18.31 -9.15 -7.49
C ALA A 237 -17.60 -9.01 -6.15
N LEU A 238 -18.14 -9.63 -5.09
CA LEU A 238 -17.54 -9.63 -3.76
C LEU A 238 -16.19 -10.36 -3.76
N VAL A 239 -16.15 -11.59 -4.27
CA VAL A 239 -14.90 -12.37 -4.37
C VAL A 239 -13.89 -11.66 -5.27
N GLY A 240 -14.35 -11.11 -6.40
CA GLY A 240 -13.53 -10.30 -7.30
C GLY A 240 -12.95 -9.07 -6.62
N ALA A 241 -13.74 -8.35 -5.82
CA ALA A 241 -13.29 -7.19 -5.04
C ALA A 241 -12.19 -7.58 -4.02
N LEU A 242 -12.39 -8.67 -3.28
CA LEU A 242 -11.39 -9.17 -2.34
C LEU A 242 -10.10 -9.59 -3.07
N TYR A 243 -10.23 -10.36 -4.16
CA TYR A 243 -9.10 -10.78 -4.98
C TYR A 243 -8.30 -9.60 -5.54
N VAL A 244 -8.97 -8.57 -6.07
CA VAL A 244 -8.23 -7.44 -6.67
C VAL A 244 -7.50 -6.61 -5.63
N VAL A 245 -8.01 -6.52 -4.40
CA VAL A 245 -7.34 -5.80 -3.30
C VAL A 245 -6.05 -6.51 -2.88
N THR A 246 -6.08 -7.84 -2.72
CA THR A 246 -4.88 -8.61 -2.32
C THR A 246 -3.77 -8.60 -3.36
N THR A 247 -4.09 -8.29 -4.62
CA THR A 247 -3.09 -8.21 -5.70
C THR A 247 -2.34 -6.88 -5.77
N ILE A 248 -2.76 -5.87 -5.01
CA ILE A 248 -2.10 -4.56 -4.97
C ILE A 248 -0.87 -4.66 -4.08
N GLY A 249 0.31 -4.44 -4.66
CA GLY A 249 1.53 -4.45 -3.87
C GLY A 249 2.70 -3.73 -4.56
N PRO A 250 3.81 -3.51 -3.85
CA PRO A 250 4.99 -2.82 -4.38
C PRO A 250 5.55 -3.48 -5.64
N LYS A 251 5.52 -4.82 -5.69
CA LYS A 251 5.94 -5.63 -6.86
C LYS A 251 5.24 -5.30 -8.17
N ASN A 252 4.02 -4.76 -8.09
CA ASN A 252 3.21 -4.39 -9.24
C ASN A 252 3.08 -2.85 -9.39
N ALA A 253 4.02 -2.08 -8.82
CA ALA A 253 3.94 -0.63 -8.74
C ALA A 253 2.59 -0.14 -8.15
N LEU A 254 2.09 -0.81 -7.11
CA LEU A 254 0.80 -0.50 -6.47
C LEU A 254 -0.40 -0.54 -7.44
N ARG A 255 -0.33 -1.39 -8.48
CA ARG A 255 -1.43 -1.71 -9.40
C ARG A 255 -1.99 -3.09 -9.05
N GLY A 256 -3.31 -3.21 -8.90
CA GLY A 256 -3.95 -4.51 -8.76
C GLY A 256 -4.06 -5.22 -10.12
N GLN A 257 -4.40 -6.51 -10.14
CA GLN A 257 -4.59 -7.28 -11.38
C GLN A 257 -5.61 -6.63 -12.34
N HIS A 258 -6.66 -6.03 -11.79
CA HIS A 258 -7.64 -5.25 -12.55
C HIS A 258 -7.04 -4.01 -13.25
N ASP A 259 -6.11 -3.31 -12.59
CA ASP A 259 -5.39 -2.17 -13.16
C ASP A 259 -4.39 -2.64 -14.23
N ILE A 260 -3.74 -3.78 -14.01
CA ILE A 260 -2.79 -4.38 -14.97
C ILE A 260 -3.53 -4.79 -16.25
N MET A 261 -4.64 -5.53 -16.12
CA MET A 261 -5.47 -6.00 -17.25
C MET A 261 -6.02 -4.85 -18.10
N ALA A 262 -6.26 -3.68 -17.49
CA ALA A 262 -6.75 -2.49 -18.16
C ALA A 262 -5.65 -1.55 -18.67
N ASN A 263 -4.38 -1.87 -18.41
CA ASN A 263 -3.26 -0.94 -18.58
C ASN A 263 -3.46 0.42 -17.86
N ALA A 264 -4.12 0.41 -16.71
CA ALA A 264 -4.47 1.59 -15.95
C ALA A 264 -3.60 1.75 -14.70
N GLU A 265 -3.50 2.98 -14.20
CA GLU A 265 -2.91 3.33 -12.92
C GLU A 265 -3.75 4.35 -12.17
N VAL A 266 -3.61 4.38 -10.84
CA VAL A 266 -4.21 5.41 -9.98
C VAL A 266 -3.10 6.19 -9.32
N VAL A 267 -3.04 7.48 -9.62
CA VAL A 267 -1.95 8.38 -9.23
C VAL A 267 -2.52 9.67 -8.67
N LYS A 268 -1.79 10.31 -7.76
CA LYS A 268 -2.13 11.63 -7.24
C LYS A 268 -1.90 12.69 -8.32
N LYS A 269 -2.87 13.58 -8.51
CA LYS A 269 -2.74 14.79 -9.35
C LYS A 269 -1.87 15.84 -8.66
#